data_AF-A0A843CYY5-F1
#
_entry.id   AF-A0A843CYY5-F1
#
_cell.length_a   1.000
_cell.length_b   1.000
_cell.length_c   1.000
_cell.angle_alpha   90.00
_cell.angle_beta   90.00
_cell.angle_gamma   90.00
#
_symmetry.space_group_name_H-M   'P 1'
#
loop_
_entity.id
_entity.type
_entity.pdbx_description
1 polymer ?
#
loop_
_entity_poly.entity_id
_entity_poly.type
_entity_poly.pdbx_seq_one_letter_code
_entity_poly.pdbx_strand_id
1 'polypeptide(L)'
;MKINSESMKKILMVLAEQYFNDNGWKYFSVREDSEKVQKFAEDVNRQYLAYQNISRDWYVQNSGSQNRFCCRSWDELKSVVNILQVNGRFFDFYVDTGEFRCFCIVLTDDGKKNMPENQIEAILDAEKMSVRTVAFIAAVAGDAEASVLQIKKSGDE
;
A
#
# COMPACT_ATOMS: atom_id res chain seq x y z
N MET A 1 -1.45 -16.43 23.97
CA MET A 1 -2.61 -16.40 23.04
C MET A 1 -2.14 -16.86 21.67
N LYS A 2 -2.86 -17.76 21.01
CA LYS A 2 -2.57 -18.13 19.61
C LYS A 2 -3.03 -17.03 18.65
N ILE A 3 -2.18 -16.67 17.70
CA ILE A 3 -2.45 -15.61 16.72
C ILE A 3 -3.28 -16.22 15.57
N ASN A 4 -4.45 -15.63 15.29
CA ASN A 4 -5.33 -16.08 14.19
C ASN A 4 -4.89 -15.50 12.83
N SER A 5 -5.51 -15.94 11.74
CA SER A 5 -5.16 -15.54 10.37
C SER A 5 -5.23 -14.03 10.13
N GLU A 6 -6.21 -13.32 10.71
CA GLU A 6 -6.32 -11.86 10.60
C GLU A 6 -5.16 -11.16 11.30
N SER A 7 -4.79 -11.63 12.49
CA SER A 7 -3.67 -11.08 13.24
C SER A 7 -2.34 -11.40 12.56
N MET A 8 -2.21 -12.57 11.94
CA MET A 8 -1.08 -12.91 11.08
C MET A 8 -0.98 -11.98 9.87
N LYS A 9 -2.11 -11.64 9.22
CA LYS A 9 -2.10 -10.65 8.13
C LYS A 9 -1.56 -9.30 8.60
N LYS A 10 -1.96 -8.82 9.79
CA LYS A 10 -1.43 -7.57 10.36
C LYS A 10 0.08 -7.63 10.62
N ILE A 11 0.59 -8.74 11.13
CA ILE A 11 2.03 -8.95 11.30
C ILE A 11 2.75 -8.92 9.95
N LEU A 12 2.21 -9.59 8.94
CA LEU A 12 2.78 -9.59 7.60
C LEU A 12 2.75 -8.21 6.94
N MET A 13 1.74 -7.37 7.23
CA MET A 13 1.74 -5.98 6.78
C MET A 13 2.92 -5.20 7.36
N VAL A 14 3.19 -5.34 8.66
CA VAL A 14 4.37 -4.72 9.30
C VAL A 14 5.67 -5.24 8.70
N LEU A 15 5.76 -6.55 8.43
CA LEU A 15 6.92 -7.14 7.76
C LEU A 15 7.10 -6.63 6.33
N ALA A 16 6.02 -6.43 5.58
CA ALA A 16 6.06 -5.85 4.24
C ALA A 16 6.59 -4.41 4.28
N GLU A 17 6.08 -3.59 5.20
CA GLU A 17 6.58 -2.22 5.40
C GLU A 17 8.06 -2.18 5.76
N GLN A 18 8.50 -3.03 6.69
CA GLN A 18 9.91 -3.14 7.04
C GLN A 18 10.75 -3.55 5.82
N TYR A 19 10.29 -4.53 5.05
CA TYR A 19 10.96 -4.97 3.83
C TYR A 19 11.07 -3.84 2.81
N PHE A 20 10.02 -3.03 2.61
CA PHE A 20 10.07 -1.88 1.71
C PHE A 20 11.09 -0.84 2.19
N ASN A 21 11.10 -0.53 3.49
CA ASN A 21 12.05 0.41 4.09
C ASN A 21 13.51 -0.06 3.95
N ASP A 22 13.77 -1.35 4.23
CA ASP A 22 15.11 -1.94 4.13
C ASP A 22 15.67 -1.90 2.70
N ASN A 23 14.78 -1.99 1.70
CA ASN A 23 15.14 -1.88 0.27
C ASN A 23 15.11 -0.43 -0.25
N GLY A 24 14.81 0.56 0.60
CA GLY A 24 14.71 1.97 0.20
C GLY A 24 13.54 2.27 -0.75
N TRP A 25 12.52 1.41 -0.77
CA TRP A 25 11.35 1.59 -1.61
C TRP A 25 10.39 2.61 -1.01
N LYS A 26 9.73 3.39 -1.87
CA LYS A 26 8.67 4.29 -1.44
C LYS A 26 7.34 3.57 -1.51
N TYR A 27 6.48 3.78 -0.53
CA TYR A 27 5.16 3.17 -0.52
C TYR A 27 4.15 4.05 0.21
N PHE A 28 2.86 3.78 -0.02
CA PHE A 28 1.78 4.26 0.82
C PHE A 28 0.79 3.14 1.13
N SER A 29 0.14 3.24 2.29
CA SER A 29 -0.91 2.31 2.71
C SER A 29 -2.20 2.66 1.97
N VAL A 30 -2.75 1.72 1.21
CA VAL A 30 -4.02 1.95 0.49
C VAL A 30 -5.12 2.25 1.48
N ARG A 31 -5.16 1.55 2.62
CA ARG A 31 -6.17 1.75 3.65
C ARG A 31 -6.10 3.14 4.29
N GLU A 32 -4.90 3.67 4.52
CA GLU A 32 -4.72 4.89 5.32
C GLU A 32 -4.56 6.16 4.47
N ASP A 33 -4.12 6.02 3.23
CA ASP A 33 -3.75 7.15 2.38
C ASP A 33 -4.64 7.31 1.13
N SER A 34 -5.60 6.41 0.87
CA SER A 34 -6.48 6.50 -0.31
C SER A 34 -7.14 7.87 -0.48
N GLU A 35 -7.76 8.40 0.58
CA GLU A 35 -8.41 9.72 0.53
C GLU A 35 -7.42 10.85 0.26
N LYS A 36 -6.19 10.73 0.78
CA LYS A 36 -5.13 11.73 0.58
C LYS A 36 -4.63 11.71 -0.86
N VAL A 37 -4.51 10.54 -1.47
CA VAL A 37 -4.15 10.37 -2.89
C VAL A 37 -5.25 10.95 -3.78
N GLN A 38 -6.52 10.69 -3.47
CA GLN A 38 -7.65 11.25 -4.21
C GLN A 38 -7.68 12.78 -4.13
N LYS A 39 -7.58 13.33 -2.93
CA LYS A 39 -7.50 14.78 -2.71
C LYS A 39 -6.31 15.40 -3.43
N PHE A 40 -5.17 14.72 -3.44
CA PHE A 40 -3.99 15.19 -4.17
C PHE A 40 -4.27 15.31 -5.69
N ALA A 41 -4.97 14.35 -6.29
CA ALA A 41 -5.36 14.44 -7.70
C ALA A 41 -6.34 15.59 -7.96
N GLU A 42 -7.30 15.82 -7.06
CA GLU A 42 -8.20 16.98 -7.13
C GLU A 42 -7.43 18.30 -7.06
N ASP A 43 -6.46 18.40 -6.15
CA ASP A 43 -5.60 19.56 -5.96
C ASP A 43 -4.78 19.86 -7.21
N VAL A 44 -4.13 18.84 -7.79
CA VAL A 44 -3.39 18.96 -9.06
C VAL A 44 -4.30 19.46 -10.18
N ASN A 45 -5.50 18.88 -10.31
CA ASN A 45 -6.42 19.30 -11.37
C ASN A 45 -6.90 20.73 -11.17
N ARG A 46 -7.19 21.14 -9.94
CA ARG A 46 -7.58 22.51 -9.60
C ARG A 46 -6.46 23.52 -9.88
N GLN A 47 -5.22 23.20 -9.53
CA GLN A 47 -4.06 24.06 -9.82
C GLN A 47 -3.84 24.22 -11.32
N TYR A 48 -3.95 23.13 -12.08
CA TYR A 48 -3.89 23.19 -13.54
C TYR A 48 -4.99 24.05 -14.15
N LEU A 49 -6.23 23.93 -13.67
CA LEU A 49 -7.34 24.77 -14.16
C LEU A 49 -7.13 26.26 -13.87
N ALA A 50 -6.48 26.60 -12.76
CA ALA A 50 -6.12 27.98 -12.42
C ALA A 50 -4.93 28.53 -13.22
N TYR A 51 -3.95 27.68 -13.56
CA TYR A 51 -2.72 28.05 -14.25
C TYR A 51 -2.38 27.05 -15.36
N GLN A 52 -3.10 27.16 -16.49
CA GLN A 52 -3.04 26.20 -17.60
C GLN A 52 -1.72 26.22 -18.37
N ASN A 53 -0.87 27.23 -18.15
CA ASN A 53 0.46 27.32 -18.74
C ASN A 53 1.48 26.34 -18.11
N ILE A 54 1.13 25.70 -17.00
CA ILE A 54 1.95 24.68 -16.33
C ILE A 54 1.29 23.32 -16.51
N SER A 55 2.05 22.28 -16.87
CA SER A 55 1.49 20.95 -17.10
C SER A 55 1.06 20.28 -15.79
N ARG A 56 0.05 19.39 -15.85
CA ARG A 56 -0.34 18.56 -14.69
C ARG A 56 0.81 17.69 -14.18
N ASP A 57 1.64 17.17 -15.09
CA ASP A 57 2.83 16.39 -14.72
C ASP A 57 3.81 17.21 -13.88
N TRP A 58 3.99 18.50 -14.22
CA TRP A 58 4.81 19.39 -13.41
C TRP A 58 4.24 19.51 -11.99
N TYR A 59 2.93 19.67 -11.82
CA TYR A 59 2.30 19.71 -10.50
C TYR A 59 2.44 18.40 -9.72
N VAL A 60 2.28 17.25 -10.39
CA VAL A 60 2.51 15.93 -9.78
C VAL A 60 3.94 15.85 -9.24
N GLN A 61 4.91 16.26 -10.05
CA GLN A 61 6.33 16.18 -9.72
C GLN A 61 6.82 17.26 -8.75
N ASN A 62 6.19 18.43 -8.68
CA ASN A 62 6.70 19.56 -7.89
C ASN A 62 5.83 19.87 -6.66
N SER A 63 4.79 19.09 -6.42
CA SER A 63 4.04 19.18 -5.18
C SER A 63 4.90 18.78 -3.97
N GLY A 64 4.70 19.41 -2.82
CA GLY A 64 5.33 18.97 -1.56
C GLY A 64 5.01 17.52 -1.16
N SER A 65 4.04 16.90 -1.85
CA SER A 65 3.63 15.51 -1.70
C SER A 65 4.36 14.54 -2.64
N GLN A 66 5.31 14.99 -3.46
CA GLN A 66 5.99 14.17 -4.47
C GLN A 66 6.58 12.87 -3.90
N ASN A 67 7.10 12.91 -2.67
CA ASN A 67 7.66 11.73 -2.02
C ASN A 67 6.62 10.75 -1.46
N ARG A 68 5.36 11.17 -1.34
CA ARG A 68 4.34 10.44 -0.57
C ARG A 68 3.52 9.47 -1.39
N PHE A 69 3.19 9.81 -2.64
CA PHE A 69 2.19 9.04 -3.41
C PHE A 69 2.76 8.30 -4.62
N CYS A 70 4.10 8.25 -4.75
CA CYS A 70 4.83 7.44 -5.72
C CYS A 70 4.60 7.76 -7.22
N CYS A 71 3.57 8.51 -7.60
CA CYS A 71 3.24 8.79 -9.00
C CYS A 71 4.20 9.81 -9.64
N ARG A 72 4.59 9.58 -10.91
CA ARG A 72 5.50 10.45 -11.68
C ARG A 72 4.82 11.24 -12.79
N SER A 73 3.59 10.87 -13.16
CA SER A 73 2.78 11.58 -14.15
C SER A 73 1.32 11.70 -13.71
N TRP A 74 0.60 12.61 -14.36
CA TRP A 74 -0.83 12.79 -14.19
C TRP A 74 -1.63 11.56 -14.63
N ASP A 75 -1.23 10.92 -15.73
CA ASP A 75 -1.90 9.72 -16.22
C ASP A 75 -1.77 8.56 -15.23
N GLU A 76 -0.59 8.38 -14.64
CA GLU A 76 -0.39 7.40 -13.59
C GLU A 76 -1.22 7.71 -12.35
N LEU A 77 -1.21 8.97 -11.88
CA LEU A 77 -2.00 9.37 -10.72
C LEU A 77 -3.50 9.14 -10.94
N LYS A 78 -4.02 9.44 -12.14
CA LYS A 78 -5.41 9.12 -12.50
C LYS A 78 -5.69 7.63 -12.44
N SER A 79 -4.83 6.80 -13.02
CA SER A 79 -5.01 5.34 -13.01
C SER A 79 -5.02 4.78 -11.60
N VAL A 80 -4.09 5.24 -10.75
CA VAL A 80 -4.04 4.87 -9.33
C VAL A 80 -5.33 5.30 -8.63
N VAL A 81 -5.77 6.55 -8.77
CA VAL A 81 -7.01 7.04 -8.15
C VAL A 81 -8.23 6.24 -8.59
N ASN A 82 -8.35 5.92 -9.88
CA ASN A 82 -9.46 5.13 -10.39
C ASN A 82 -9.48 3.73 -9.77
N ILE A 83 -8.32 3.06 -9.67
CA ILE A 83 -8.21 1.75 -9.03
C ILE A 83 -8.55 1.86 -7.54
N LEU A 84 -8.08 2.91 -6.84
CA LEU A 84 -8.40 3.13 -5.43
C LEU A 84 -9.90 3.29 -5.20
N GLN A 85 -10.61 3.98 -6.09
CA GLN A 85 -12.06 4.20 -5.99
C GLN A 85 -12.88 2.94 -6.25
N VAL A 86 -12.49 2.15 -7.26
CA VAL A 86 -13.26 0.96 -7.68
C VAL A 86 -12.86 -0.28 -6.88
N ASN A 87 -11.56 -0.50 -6.73
CA ASN A 87 -10.96 -1.75 -6.28
C ASN A 87 -10.00 -1.59 -5.09
N GLY A 88 -9.86 -0.39 -4.51
CA GLY A 88 -8.86 -0.09 -3.49
C GLY A 88 -8.89 -1.04 -2.28
N ARG A 89 -10.07 -1.53 -1.89
CA ARG A 89 -10.24 -2.49 -0.79
C ARG A 89 -9.52 -3.84 -0.98
N PHE A 90 -9.07 -4.16 -2.19
CA PHE A 90 -8.42 -5.43 -2.53
C PHE A 90 -6.89 -5.36 -2.51
N PHE A 91 -6.33 -4.17 -2.31
CA PHE A 91 -4.89 -3.93 -2.27
C PHE A 91 -4.49 -3.39 -0.88
N ASP A 92 -3.29 -3.73 -0.43
CA ASP A 92 -2.80 -3.31 0.88
C ASP A 92 -1.87 -2.08 0.74
N PHE A 93 -1.00 -2.07 -0.28
CA PHE A 93 -0.05 -0.98 -0.52
C PHE A 93 0.03 -0.60 -2.00
N TYR A 94 0.57 0.57 -2.27
CA TYR A 94 1.13 0.92 -3.57
C TYR A 94 2.61 1.27 -3.38
N VAL A 95 3.49 0.69 -4.21
CA VAL A 95 4.93 0.65 -3.99
C VAL A 95 5.68 1.10 -5.24
N ASP A 96 6.68 1.97 -5.08
CA ASP A 96 7.72 2.29 -6.07
C ASP A 96 9.02 1.58 -5.68
N THR A 97 9.39 0.56 -6.46
CA THR A 97 10.63 -0.21 -6.28
C THR A 97 11.85 0.50 -6.87
N GLY A 98 11.67 1.65 -7.52
CA GLY A 98 12.67 2.33 -8.33
C GLY A 98 12.64 1.87 -9.79
N GLU A 99 12.43 0.58 -10.03
CA GLU A 99 12.32 -0.02 -11.36
C GLU A 99 10.90 0.03 -11.91
N PHE A 100 9.92 -0.24 -11.05
CA PHE A 100 8.50 -0.23 -11.42
C PHE A 100 7.62 0.15 -10.23
N ARG A 101 6.39 0.55 -10.56
CA ARG A 101 5.36 0.89 -9.59
C ARG A 101 4.21 -0.09 -9.69
N CYS A 102 3.68 -0.49 -8.54
CA CYS A 102 2.68 -1.53 -8.48
C CYS A 102 1.79 -1.42 -7.25
N PHE A 103 0.57 -1.93 -7.37
CA PHE A 103 -0.20 -2.32 -6.20
C PHE A 103 0.36 -3.60 -5.61
N CYS A 104 0.38 -3.67 -4.29
CA CYS A 104 0.88 -4.82 -3.54
C CYS A 104 -0.23 -5.39 -2.66
N ILE A 105 -0.35 -6.71 -2.68
CA ILE A 105 -1.25 -7.48 -1.84
C ILE A 105 -0.41 -8.31 -0.88
N VAL A 106 -0.69 -8.23 0.42
CA VAL A 106 -0.07 -9.05 1.46
C VAL A 106 -0.90 -10.31 1.64
N LEU A 107 -0.30 -11.46 1.34
CA LEU A 107 -0.95 -12.76 1.42
C LEU A 107 -0.34 -13.63 2.53
N THR A 108 -1.21 -14.31 3.26
CA THR A 108 -0.82 -15.48 4.05
C THR A 108 -0.64 -16.70 3.14
N ASP A 109 -0.07 -17.79 3.65
CA ASP A 109 0.06 -19.04 2.88
C ASP A 109 -1.30 -19.59 2.40
N ASP A 110 -2.35 -19.44 3.21
CA ASP A 110 -3.71 -19.81 2.81
C ASP A 110 -4.28 -18.83 1.77
N GLY A 111 -4.04 -17.53 1.94
CA GLY A 111 -4.47 -16.49 1.00
C GLY A 111 -3.82 -16.63 -0.39
N LYS A 112 -2.59 -17.16 -0.45
CA LYS A 112 -1.92 -17.53 -1.70
C LYS A 112 -2.65 -18.64 -2.45
N LYS A 113 -3.17 -19.64 -1.73
CA LYS A 113 -3.83 -20.81 -2.33
C LYS A 113 -5.29 -20.54 -2.70
N ASN A 114 -5.97 -19.74 -1.89
CA ASN A 114 -7.41 -19.49 -1.99
C ASN A 114 -7.69 -18.00 -2.13
N MET A 115 -7.20 -17.37 -3.19
CA MET A 115 -7.49 -15.97 -3.46
C MET A 115 -8.96 -15.81 -3.87
N PRO A 116 -9.72 -14.90 -3.24
CA PRO A 116 -11.10 -14.62 -3.62
C PRO A 116 -11.23 -14.14 -5.08
N GLU A 117 -12.28 -14.57 -5.79
CA GLU A 117 -12.51 -14.24 -7.21
C GLU A 117 -12.56 -12.73 -7.47
N ASN A 118 -13.23 -11.98 -6.60
CA ASN A 118 -13.27 -10.51 -6.66
C ASN A 118 -11.90 -9.84 -6.50
N GLN A 119 -10.97 -10.45 -5.77
CA GLN A 119 -9.60 -9.96 -5.67
C GLN A 119 -8.82 -10.27 -6.95
N ILE A 120 -9.05 -11.42 -7.59
CA ILE A 120 -8.48 -11.75 -8.91
C ILE A 120 -8.99 -10.77 -9.97
N GLU A 121 -10.29 -10.50 -10.00
CA GLU A 121 -10.88 -9.51 -10.91
C GLU A 121 -10.25 -8.11 -10.72
N ALA A 122 -10.05 -7.68 -9.48
CA ALA A 122 -9.40 -6.42 -9.17
C ALA A 122 -7.96 -6.35 -9.71
N ILE A 123 -7.20 -7.44 -9.63
CA ILE A 123 -5.84 -7.55 -10.21
C ILE A 123 -5.91 -7.40 -11.73
N LEU A 124 -6.82 -8.13 -12.39
CA LEU A 124 -6.98 -8.09 -13.84
C LEU A 124 -7.41 -6.70 -14.33
N ASP A 125 -8.27 -6.01 -13.58
CA ASP A 125 -8.67 -4.65 -13.91
C ASP A 125 -7.53 -3.64 -13.76
N ALA A 126 -6.67 -3.78 -12.75
CA ALA A 126 -5.47 -2.97 -12.61
C ALA A 126 -4.50 -3.20 -13.80
N GLU A 127 -4.33 -4.45 -14.23
CA GLU A 127 -3.50 -4.79 -15.38
C GLU A 127 -4.03 -4.21 -16.70
N LYS A 128 -5.35 -4.23 -16.93
CA LYS A 128 -5.98 -3.57 -18.09
C LYS A 128 -5.66 -2.06 -18.13
N MET A 129 -5.49 -1.45 -16.97
CA MET A 129 -5.09 -0.04 -16.82
C MET A 129 -3.57 0.18 -16.92
N SER A 130 -2.80 -0.85 -17.31
CA SER A 130 -1.33 -0.84 -17.34
C SER A 130 -0.68 -0.56 -15.99
N VAL A 131 -1.39 -0.82 -14.89
CA VAL A 131 -0.86 -0.74 -13.53
C VAL A 131 -0.49 -2.15 -13.08
N ARG A 132 0.78 -2.35 -12.70
CA ARG A 132 1.26 -3.66 -12.25
C ARG A 132 0.68 -4.00 -10.87
N THR A 133 0.48 -5.28 -10.62
CA THR A 133 0.19 -5.79 -9.29
C THR A 133 1.22 -6.85 -8.89
N VAL A 134 1.62 -6.85 -7.62
CA VAL A 134 2.50 -7.86 -7.03
C VAL A 134 1.88 -8.40 -5.74
N ALA A 135 2.26 -9.63 -5.39
CA ALA A 135 1.93 -10.22 -4.10
C ALA A 135 3.17 -10.26 -3.22
N PHE A 136 3.10 -9.67 -2.03
CA PHE A 136 4.09 -9.87 -0.99
C PHE A 136 3.71 -11.12 -0.19
N ILE A 137 4.63 -12.10 -0.21
CA ILE A 137 4.45 -13.38 0.45
C ILE A 137 5.66 -13.58 1.35
N ALA A 138 5.42 -13.71 2.65
CA ALA A 138 6.44 -14.08 3.62
C ALA A 138 5.98 -15.29 4.42
N ALA A 139 6.86 -16.28 4.53
CA ALA A 139 6.64 -17.47 5.35
C ALA A 139 7.10 -17.16 6.78
N VAL A 140 6.17 -17.18 7.74
CA VAL A 140 6.50 -17.15 9.17
C VAL A 140 6.55 -18.59 9.64
N ALA A 141 7.73 -19.11 9.97
CA ALA A 141 7.89 -20.48 10.42
C ALA A 141 7.35 -20.64 11.86
N GLY A 142 6.20 -21.31 12.01
CA GLY A 142 5.65 -21.73 13.32
C GLY A 142 4.44 -20.93 13.82
N ASP A 143 3.85 -21.41 14.93
CA ASP A 143 2.81 -20.68 15.67
C ASP A 143 3.45 -19.48 16.39
N ALA A 144 2.94 -18.27 16.14
CA ALA A 144 3.33 -17.10 16.90
C ALA A 144 2.53 -17.05 18.22
N GLU A 145 3.24 -16.99 19.36
CA GLU A 145 2.63 -16.91 20.68
C GLU A 145 3.00 -15.60 21.40
N ALA A 146 2.01 -14.94 21.97
CA ALA A 146 2.19 -13.76 22.81
C ALA A 146 1.82 -14.06 24.27
N SER A 147 2.64 -13.57 25.20
CA SER A 147 2.41 -13.58 26.65
C SER A 147 2.78 -12.23 27.27
N VAL A 148 2.16 -11.90 28.40
CA VAL A 148 2.44 -10.67 29.17
C VAL A 148 2.93 -11.08 30.55
N LEU A 149 4.08 -10.54 30.97
CA LEU A 149 4.65 -10.76 32.30
C LEU A 149 4.56 -9.46 33.11
N GLN A 150 3.91 -9.49 34.28
CA GLN A 150 3.92 -8.38 35.23
C GLN A 150 5.16 -8.50 36.14
N ILE A 151 6.08 -7.54 36.06
CA ILE A 151 7.27 -7.50 36.91
C ILE A 151 6.94 -6.69 38.18
N LYS A 152 7.05 -7.31 39.36
CA LYS A 152 7.00 -6.62 40.66
C LYS A 152 8.41 -6.52 41.24
N LYS A 153 8.78 -5.35 41.76
CA LYS A 153 9.99 -5.17 42.56
C LYS A 153 9.80 -5.94 43.87
N SER A 154 10.66 -6.90 44.18
CA SER A 154 10.75 -7.48 45.53
C SER A 154 11.11 -6.34 46.49
N GLY A 155 10.20 -6.03 47.41
CA GLY A 155 10.51 -5.10 48.50
C GLY A 155 11.56 -5.74 49.39
N ASP A 156 12.60 -4.97 49.69
CA ASP A 156 13.63 -5.31 50.68
C ASP A 156 12.92 -5.55 52.03
N GLU A 157 13.08 -6.76 52.59
CA GLU A 157 12.72 -7.10 53.97
C GLU A 157 13.60 -6.36 54.98
#